data_AF-A0A8S3DTA5-F1
#
_entry.id   AF-A0A8S3DTA5-F1
#
_cell.length_a   1.000
_cell.length_b   1.000
_cell.length_c   1.000
_cell.angle_alpha   90.00
_cell.angle_beta   90.00
_cell.angle_gamma   90.00
#
_symmetry.space_group_name_H-M   'P 1'
#
loop_
_entity.id
_entity.type
_entity.pdbx_description
1 polymer ?
#
loop_
_entity_poly.entity_id
_entity_poly.type
_entity_poly.pdbx_seq_one_letter_code
_entity_poly.pdbx_strand_id
1 'polypeptide(L)'
;MYNNNNNQQQSASLESGIPSVGSIVWAAGRSRAQQAINLYANLDYLRPYFDVEPREVFQRLVRSLIPARVSRDDIMKPELYGPSMIAFTLAAILIYQMKVSSHSVQDGTLIGTSFLVCFGYWIGSSFAVSSLSFICNTQLSLMQILSINGYALFSHCVVLFLATFIHTGYDHLLFYGLWGFVGGAAAIRM
;
A
#
# COMPACT_ATOMS: atom_id res chain seq x y z
N MET A 1 8.42 -80.28 -2.15
CA MET A 1 7.51 -79.21 -1.68
C MET A 1 8.40 -78.08 -1.17
N TYR A 2 8.73 -77.15 -2.06
CA TYR A 2 8.12 -75.80 -2.16
C TYR A 2 8.64 -74.85 -1.07
N ASN A 3 9.59 -73.97 -1.42
CA ASN A 3 9.70 -72.68 -0.76
C ASN A 3 10.17 -71.63 -1.78
N ASN A 4 9.23 -71.21 -2.64
CA ASN A 4 9.41 -70.20 -3.69
C ASN A 4 8.72 -68.87 -3.29
N ASN A 5 8.64 -68.56 -1.99
CA ASN A 5 7.83 -67.44 -1.49
C ASN A 5 8.62 -66.13 -1.32
N ASN A 6 9.96 -66.15 -1.40
CA ASN A 6 10.76 -64.95 -1.13
C ASN A 6 10.87 -64.00 -2.33
N ASN A 7 10.57 -64.45 -3.55
CA ASN A 7 10.71 -63.63 -4.76
C ASN A 7 9.43 -62.88 -5.16
N GLN A 8 8.26 -63.19 -4.56
CA GLN A 8 7.00 -62.48 -4.83
C GLN A 8 6.74 -61.31 -3.86
N GLN A 9 7.36 -61.30 -2.67
CA GLN A 9 7.20 -60.20 -1.71
C GLN A 9 8.08 -58.98 -2.03
N GLN A 10 9.13 -59.17 -2.82
CA GLN A 10 10.03 -58.09 -3.24
C GLN A 10 9.54 -57.34 -4.49
N SER A 11 8.66 -57.94 -5.29
CA SER A 11 8.04 -57.30 -6.46
C SER A 11 6.74 -56.55 -6.12
N ALA A 12 6.02 -56.93 -5.05
CA ALA A 12 4.78 -56.25 -4.63
C ALA A 12 5.00 -54.96 -3.79
N SER A 13 6.23 -54.71 -3.33
CA SER A 13 6.58 -53.56 -2.49
C SER A 13 7.17 -52.38 -3.28
N LEU A 14 7.38 -52.54 -4.60
CA LEU A 14 7.92 -51.49 -5.48
C LEU A 14 6.82 -50.62 -6.15
N GLU A 15 5.56 -51.04 -6.10
CA GLU A 15 4.45 -50.32 -6.76
C GLU A 15 3.69 -49.35 -5.84
N SER A 16 3.92 -49.41 -4.52
CA SER A 16 3.33 -48.47 -3.54
C SER A 16 4.22 -47.27 -3.21
N GLY A 17 5.38 -47.17 -3.87
CA GLY A 17 6.45 -46.21 -3.56
C GLY A 17 6.50 -44.95 -4.43
N ILE A 18 5.49 -44.69 -5.27
CA ILE A 18 5.38 -43.39 -5.96
C ILE A 18 4.41 -42.53 -5.14
N PRO A 19 4.90 -41.63 -4.26
CA PRO A 19 4.02 -40.61 -3.70
C PRO A 19 3.33 -39.91 -4.87
N SER A 20 1.99 -39.98 -4.90
CA SER A 20 1.16 -39.33 -5.90
C SER A 20 1.70 -37.93 -6.16
N VAL A 21 1.81 -37.52 -7.42
CA VAL A 21 2.34 -36.19 -7.80
C VAL A 21 1.67 -35.08 -6.96
N GLY A 22 0.41 -35.27 -6.57
CA GLY A 22 -0.31 -34.40 -5.65
C GLY A 22 0.32 -34.26 -4.25
N SER A 23 0.84 -35.33 -3.63
CA SER A 23 1.49 -35.24 -2.32
C SER A 23 2.88 -34.60 -2.39
N ILE A 24 3.61 -34.78 -3.48
CA ILE A 24 4.87 -34.06 -3.75
C ILE A 24 4.59 -32.57 -3.96
N VAL A 25 3.61 -32.23 -4.80
CA VAL A 25 3.22 -30.83 -5.06
C VAL A 25 2.66 -30.18 -3.80
N TRP A 26 1.90 -30.90 -2.98
CA TRP A 26 1.38 -30.43 -1.70
C TRP A 26 2.49 -30.21 -0.67
N ALA A 27 3.46 -31.12 -0.59
CA ALA A 27 4.62 -30.96 0.29
C ALA A 27 5.51 -29.78 -0.16
N ALA A 28 5.73 -29.63 -1.47
CA ALA A 28 6.45 -28.50 -2.04
C ALA A 28 5.70 -27.17 -1.82
N GLY A 29 4.38 -27.17 -1.97
CA GLY A 29 3.51 -26.02 -1.69
C GLY A 29 3.51 -25.64 -0.22
N ARG A 30 3.42 -26.61 0.68
CA ARG A 30 3.50 -26.40 2.13
C ARG A 30 4.86 -25.85 2.54
N SER A 31 5.95 -26.36 1.98
CA SER A 31 7.30 -25.85 2.24
C SER A 31 7.47 -24.40 1.77
N ARG A 32 6.96 -24.05 0.58
CA ARG A 32 6.95 -22.66 0.09
C ARG A 32 6.03 -21.74 0.88
N ALA A 33 4.88 -22.24 1.34
CA ALA A 33 4.00 -21.50 2.24
C ALA A 33 4.66 -21.27 3.61
N GLN A 34 5.37 -22.26 4.15
CA GLN A 34 6.12 -22.11 5.40
C GLN A 34 7.28 -21.12 5.24
N GLN A 35 7.98 -21.13 4.10
CA GLN A 35 9.01 -20.13 3.76
C GLN A 35 8.40 -18.74 3.59
N ALA A 36 7.25 -18.62 2.94
CA ALA A 36 6.52 -17.38 2.86
C ALA A 36 6.07 -16.91 4.24
N ILE A 37 5.56 -17.79 5.11
CA ILE A 37 5.18 -17.47 6.50
C ILE A 37 6.40 -17.04 7.31
N ASN A 38 7.57 -17.67 7.13
CA ASN A 38 8.82 -17.23 7.75
C ASN A 38 9.32 -15.90 7.18
N LEU A 39 9.04 -15.57 5.91
CA LEU A 39 9.22 -14.23 5.35
C LEU A 39 8.19 -13.23 5.92
N TYR A 40 6.97 -13.68 6.25
CA TYR A 40 5.98 -12.88 7.00
C TYR A 40 6.38 -12.70 8.47
N ALA A 41 7.20 -13.58 9.06
CA ALA A 41 7.82 -13.33 10.37
C ALA A 41 8.81 -12.15 10.34
N ASN A 42 9.19 -11.68 9.15
CA ASN A 42 9.86 -10.40 8.91
C ASN A 42 8.87 -9.20 8.92
N LEU A 43 7.62 -9.36 9.37
CA LEU A 43 6.74 -8.22 9.71
C LEU A 43 7.28 -7.40 10.89
N ASP A 44 8.16 -7.99 11.72
CA ASP A 44 8.94 -7.22 12.70
C ASP A 44 9.85 -6.18 12.03
N TYR A 45 10.14 -6.30 10.72
CA TYR A 45 10.82 -5.25 9.96
C TYR A 45 9.97 -3.99 9.81
N LEU A 46 8.64 -4.14 9.72
CA LEU A 46 7.72 -3.01 9.57
C LEU A 46 7.40 -2.36 10.92
N ARG A 47 7.52 -3.10 12.02
CA ARG A 47 7.19 -2.63 13.38
C ARG A 47 7.87 -1.29 13.76
N PRO A 48 9.16 -1.06 13.49
CA PRO A 48 9.81 0.23 13.76
C PRO A 48 9.23 1.40 12.94
N TYR A 49 8.65 1.15 11.77
CA TYR A 49 8.05 2.17 10.91
C TYR A 49 6.63 2.57 11.35
N PHE A 50 6.04 1.80 12.28
CA PHE A 50 4.74 2.06 12.88
C PHE A 50 4.83 2.57 14.33
N ASP A 51 6.02 2.60 14.93
CA ASP A 51 6.26 3.05 16.29
C ASP A 51 6.53 4.57 16.32
N VAL A 52 5.47 5.36 16.08
CA VAL A 52 5.55 6.82 16.05
C VAL A 52 4.41 7.43 16.87
N GLU A 53 4.71 8.49 17.63
CA GLU A 53 3.72 9.22 18.39
C GLU A 53 2.75 10.01 17.48
N PRO A 54 1.44 9.96 17.71
CA PRO A 54 0.45 10.69 16.89
C PRO A 54 0.69 12.20 16.83
N ARG A 55 1.26 12.79 17.89
CA ARG A 55 1.59 14.22 17.95
C ARG A 55 2.69 14.58 16.95
N GLU A 56 3.68 13.70 16.78
CA GLU A 56 4.76 13.87 15.83
C GLU A 56 4.24 13.77 14.39
N VAL A 57 3.36 12.80 14.12
CA VAL A 57 2.67 12.67 12.82
C VAL A 57 1.94 13.96 12.46
N PHE A 58 1.18 14.54 13.39
CA PHE A 58 0.45 15.77 13.14
C PHE A 58 1.37 16.96 12.81
N GLN A 59 2.48 17.11 13.53
CA GLN A 59 3.46 18.15 13.25
C GLN A 59 4.07 17.98 11.85
N ARG A 60 4.40 16.74 11.45
CA ARG A 60 4.91 16.41 10.11
C ARG A 60 3.87 16.66 9.02
N LEU A 61 2.60 16.44 9.33
CA LEU A 61 1.45 16.66 8.44
C LEU A 61 1.20 18.16 8.18
N VAL A 62 1.18 18.98 9.23
CA VAL A 62 1.09 20.45 9.08
C VAL A 62 2.31 20.97 8.33
N ARG A 63 3.48 20.40 8.62
CA ARG A 63 4.71 20.70 7.88
C ARG A 63 4.66 20.23 6.43
N SER A 64 3.85 19.23 6.06
CA SER A 64 3.72 18.75 4.68
C SER A 64 2.90 19.71 3.80
N LEU A 65 2.00 20.49 4.40
CA LEU A 65 1.20 21.51 3.71
C LEU A 65 1.99 22.76 3.31
N ILE A 66 3.06 23.09 4.04
CA ILE A 66 3.84 24.30 3.81
C ILE A 66 5.09 23.93 2.99
N PRO A 67 5.33 24.56 1.82
CA PRO A 67 6.56 24.37 1.05
C PRO A 67 7.72 25.10 1.75
N ALA A 68 8.15 24.56 2.89
CA ALA A 68 9.33 25.04 3.61
C ALA A 68 10.57 24.28 3.12
N ARG A 69 11.68 24.99 2.91
CA ARG A 69 12.98 24.38 2.56
C ARG A 69 13.34 23.30 3.60
N VAL A 70 13.47 22.07 3.13
CA VAL A 70 14.01 20.95 3.90
C VAL A 70 15.53 21.11 4.00
N SER A 71 16.04 21.28 5.22
CA SER A 71 17.48 21.18 5.49
C SER A 71 17.94 19.73 5.27
N ARG A 72 19.16 19.54 4.76
CA ARG A 72 19.73 18.21 4.43
C ARG A 72 19.84 17.25 5.63
N ASP A 73 19.82 17.77 6.86
CA ASP A 73 19.82 16.96 8.09
C ASP A 73 18.44 16.45 8.50
N ASP A 74 17.38 16.91 7.82
CA ASP A 74 15.99 16.55 8.08
C ASP A 74 15.47 15.53 7.05
N ILE A 75 16.36 14.62 6.61
CA ILE A 75 15.98 13.44 5.84
C ILE A 75 15.06 12.63 6.77
N MET A 76 13.76 12.85 6.58
CA MET A 76 12.69 12.29 7.39
C MET A 76 12.93 10.80 7.59
N LYS A 77 12.97 10.37 8.84
CA LYS A 77 12.96 8.94 9.16
C LYS A 77 11.76 8.32 8.44
N PRO A 78 11.94 7.30 7.58
CA PRO A 78 10.82 6.71 6.89
C PRO A 78 9.85 6.18 7.92
N GLU A 79 8.58 6.52 7.77
CA GLU A 79 7.50 6.04 8.63
C GLU A 79 6.29 5.71 7.76
N LEU A 80 5.56 4.68 8.15
CA LEU A 80 4.45 4.16 7.37
C LEU A 80 3.10 4.37 8.06
N TYR A 81 3.11 4.62 9.37
CA TYR A 81 1.90 4.89 10.15
C TYR A 81 1.15 6.12 9.64
N GLY A 82 1.79 7.30 9.60
CA GLY A 82 1.18 8.53 9.12
C GLY A 82 0.56 8.41 7.72
N PRO A 83 1.35 8.03 6.70
CA PRO A 83 0.88 7.74 5.34
C PRO A 83 -0.34 6.81 5.27
N SER A 84 -0.32 5.71 6.04
CA SER A 84 -1.43 4.75 6.02
C SER A 84 -2.72 5.36 6.60
N MET A 85 -2.62 6.14 7.68
CA MET A 85 -3.76 6.86 8.27
C MET A 85 -4.36 7.89 7.29
N ILE A 86 -3.50 8.58 6.52
CA ILE A 86 -3.94 9.52 5.49
C ILE A 86 -4.70 8.79 4.38
N ALA A 87 -4.21 7.63 3.93
CA ALA A 87 -4.89 6.82 2.91
C ALA A 87 -6.28 6.35 3.37
N PHE A 88 -6.42 5.94 4.63
CA PHE A 88 -7.72 5.62 5.24
C PHE A 88 -8.65 6.84 5.29
N THR A 89 -8.11 8.01 5.65
CA THR A 89 -8.87 9.27 5.71
C THR A 89 -9.36 9.67 4.32
N LEU A 90 -8.49 9.55 3.30
CA LEU A 90 -8.84 9.81 1.91
C LEU A 90 -9.99 8.90 1.44
N ALA A 91 -9.91 7.60 1.75
CA ALA A 91 -10.97 6.64 1.42
C ALA A 91 -12.29 7.01 2.10
N ALA A 92 -12.26 7.43 3.37
CA ALA A 92 -13.44 7.89 4.08
C ALA A 92 -14.05 9.15 3.47
N ILE A 93 -13.23 10.13 3.07
CA ILE A 93 -13.68 11.36 2.39
C ILE A 93 -14.36 11.01 1.05
N LEU A 94 -13.79 10.08 0.27
CA LEU A 94 -14.40 9.63 -0.99
C LEU A 94 -15.75 8.95 -0.77
N ILE A 95 -15.85 8.05 0.21
CA ILE A 95 -17.11 7.38 0.55
C ILE A 95 -18.15 8.40 1.01
N TYR A 96 -17.75 9.39 1.82
CA TYR A 96 -18.62 10.48 2.26
C TYR A 96 -19.14 11.30 1.07
N GLN A 97 -18.25 11.69 0.16
CA GLN A 97 -18.60 12.44 -1.06
C GLN A 97 -19.59 11.70 -1.96
N MET A 98 -19.41 10.39 -2.12
CA MET A 98 -20.32 9.58 -2.93
C MET A 98 -21.70 9.46 -2.27
N LYS A 99 -21.78 9.40 -0.94
CA LYS A 99 -23.05 9.43 -0.20
C LYS A 99 -23.78 10.77 -0.34
N VAL A 100 -23.05 11.89 -0.35
CA VAL A 100 -23.61 13.23 -0.57
C VAL A 100 -24.11 13.41 -2.00
N SER A 101 -23.49 12.74 -2.98
CA SER A 101 -23.80 12.92 -4.41
C SER A 101 -25.01 12.11 -4.93
N SER A 102 -25.81 11.49 -4.06
CA SER A 102 -27.02 10.70 -4.39
C SER A 102 -26.85 9.68 -5.53
N HIS A 103 -25.65 9.12 -5.71
CA HIS A 103 -25.42 8.08 -6.71
C HIS A 103 -25.81 6.70 -6.14
N SER A 104 -26.83 6.06 -6.71
CA SER A 104 -27.27 4.71 -6.33
C SER A 104 -26.28 3.67 -6.89
N VAL A 105 -25.46 3.08 -6.03
CA VAL A 105 -24.59 1.94 -6.34
C VAL A 105 -24.58 1.00 -5.15
N GLN A 106 -24.33 -0.29 -5.39
CA GLN A 106 -24.24 -1.30 -4.33
C GLN A 106 -23.14 -0.87 -3.32
N ASP A 107 -23.51 -0.66 -2.05
CA ASP A 107 -22.62 -0.12 -1.01
C ASP A 107 -21.29 -0.90 -0.88
N GLY A 108 -21.31 -2.22 -1.15
CA GLY A 108 -20.12 -3.07 -1.08
C GLY A 108 -19.06 -2.77 -2.16
N THR A 109 -19.48 -2.57 -3.40
CA THR A 109 -18.55 -2.24 -4.50
C THR A 109 -18.01 -0.82 -4.34
N LEU A 110 -18.84 0.10 -3.84
CA LEU A 110 -18.47 1.50 -3.64
C LEU A 110 -17.32 1.68 -2.64
N ILE A 111 -17.39 0.95 -1.53
CA ILE A 111 -16.36 0.95 -0.49
C ILE A 111 -15.06 0.35 -1.06
N GLY A 112 -15.17 -0.78 -1.76
CA GLY A 112 -14.02 -1.45 -2.38
C GLY A 112 -13.30 -0.58 -3.42
N THR A 113 -14.03 0.09 -4.30
CA THR A 113 -13.44 1.00 -5.30
C THR A 113 -12.75 2.18 -4.63
N SER A 114 -13.33 2.77 -3.58
CA SER A 114 -12.71 3.90 -2.86
C SER A 114 -11.38 3.50 -2.23
N PHE A 115 -11.33 2.33 -1.58
CA PHE A 115 -10.09 1.78 -1.04
C PHE A 115 -9.06 1.46 -2.12
N LEU A 116 -9.48 0.82 -3.22
CA LEU A 116 -8.59 0.47 -4.32
C LEU A 116 -8.00 1.71 -4.99
N VAL A 117 -8.78 2.79 -5.16
CA VAL A 117 -8.28 4.06 -5.69
C VAL A 117 -7.30 4.71 -4.72
N CYS A 118 -7.58 4.76 -3.42
CA CYS A 118 -6.69 5.40 -2.46
C CYS A 118 -5.36 4.65 -2.29
N PHE A 119 -5.43 3.34 -2.01
CA PHE A 119 -4.23 2.52 -1.86
C PHE A 119 -3.50 2.31 -3.18
N GLY A 120 -4.24 2.13 -4.28
CA GLY A 120 -3.68 2.01 -5.62
C GLY A 120 -2.99 3.30 -6.08
N TYR A 121 -3.58 4.47 -5.81
CA TYR A 121 -2.92 5.74 -6.09
C TYR A 121 -1.66 5.89 -5.27
N TRP A 122 -1.70 5.61 -3.96
CA TRP A 122 -0.52 5.73 -3.08
C TRP A 122 0.62 4.78 -3.47
N ILE A 123 0.33 3.47 -3.59
CA ILE A 123 1.34 2.46 -3.93
C ILE A 123 1.80 2.63 -5.37
N GLY A 124 0.87 2.85 -6.30
CA GLY A 124 1.15 3.00 -7.72
C GLY A 124 2.01 4.24 -8.03
N SER A 125 1.67 5.39 -7.45
CA SER A 125 2.49 6.61 -7.62
C SER A 125 3.88 6.44 -6.98
N SER A 126 3.99 5.75 -5.84
CA SER A 126 5.29 5.46 -5.21
C SER A 126 6.14 4.54 -6.09
N PHE A 127 5.53 3.55 -6.73
CA PHE A 127 6.23 2.65 -7.65
C PHE A 127 6.66 3.36 -8.95
N ALA A 128 5.83 4.28 -9.45
CA ALA A 128 6.16 5.09 -10.61
C ALA A 128 7.35 6.02 -10.31
N VAL A 129 7.34 6.71 -9.16
CA VAL A 129 8.47 7.56 -8.72
C VAL A 129 9.72 6.72 -8.45
N SER A 130 9.58 5.52 -7.86
CA SER A 130 10.72 4.60 -7.68
C SER A 130 11.31 4.14 -9.01
N SER A 131 10.46 3.89 -10.01
CA SER A 131 10.90 3.52 -11.37
C SER A 131 11.62 4.70 -12.06
N LEU A 132 11.11 5.91 -11.87
CA LEU A 132 11.75 7.14 -12.36
C LEU A 132 13.09 7.39 -11.66
N SER A 133 13.18 7.19 -10.34
CA SER A 133 14.42 7.27 -9.56
C SER A 133 15.47 6.27 -10.06
N PHE A 134 15.05 5.07 -10.47
CA PHE A 134 15.93 4.07 -11.06
C PHE A 134 16.49 4.55 -12.41
N ILE A 135 15.65 5.13 -13.28
CA ILE A 135 16.07 5.71 -14.57
C ILE A 135 17.02 6.89 -14.35
N CYS A 136 16.74 7.75 -13.38
CA CYS A 136 17.55 8.92 -13.03
C CYS A 136 18.76 8.59 -12.14
N ASN A 137 19.05 7.31 -11.89
CA ASN A 137 20.17 6.82 -11.07
C ASN A 137 20.25 7.50 -9.69
N THR A 138 19.10 7.75 -9.06
CA THR A 138 19.00 8.36 -7.74
C THR A 138 18.79 7.27 -6.68
N GLN A 139 19.60 7.29 -5.63
CA GLN A 139 19.57 6.30 -4.54
C GLN A 139 18.58 6.70 -3.43
N LEU A 140 17.28 6.58 -3.70
CA LEU A 140 16.23 6.71 -2.68
C LEU A 140 15.65 5.33 -2.34
N SER A 141 15.50 5.04 -1.05
CA SER A 141 14.85 3.82 -0.59
C SER A 141 13.35 3.85 -0.87
N LEU A 142 12.78 2.71 -1.27
CA LEU A 142 11.33 2.56 -1.51
C LEU A 142 10.52 3.02 -0.29
N MET A 143 10.95 2.68 0.93
CA MET A 143 10.25 3.07 2.17
C MET A 143 10.22 4.58 2.37
N GLN A 144 11.27 5.28 1.95
CA GLN A 144 11.37 6.73 2.03
C GLN A 144 10.45 7.40 0.99
N ILE A 145 10.43 6.88 -0.25
CA ILE A 145 9.51 7.35 -1.30
C ILE A 145 8.06 7.14 -0.86
N LEU A 146 7.74 5.97 -0.31
CA LEU A 146 6.40 5.61 0.14
C LEU A 146 5.91 6.53 1.28
N SER A 147 6.82 6.90 2.19
CA SER A 147 6.54 7.83 3.29
C SER A 147 6.30 9.26 2.79
N ILE A 148 7.23 9.82 2.00
CA ILE A 148 7.13 11.19 1.47
C ILE A 148 5.88 11.34 0.59
N ASN A 149 5.64 10.37 -0.28
CA ASN A 149 4.49 10.37 -1.17
C ASN A 149 3.16 10.28 -0.40
N GLY A 150 3.11 9.44 0.65
CA GLY A 150 1.96 9.36 1.53
C GLY A 150 1.65 10.67 2.25
N TYR A 151 2.66 11.41 2.68
CA TYR A 151 2.48 12.73 3.31
C TYR A 151 1.97 13.80 2.35
N ALA A 152 2.27 13.69 1.05
CA ALA A 152 1.71 14.58 0.05
C ALA A 152 0.23 14.30 -0.24
N LEU A 153 -0.27 13.08 -0.02
CA LEU A 153 -1.70 12.76 -0.15
C LEU A 153 -2.57 13.60 0.78
N PHE A 154 -2.01 14.09 1.90
CA PHE A 154 -2.74 14.96 2.81
C PHE A 154 -3.23 16.25 2.15
N SER A 155 -2.43 16.84 1.25
CA SER A 155 -2.85 18.01 0.47
C SER A 155 -4.10 17.70 -0.38
N HIS A 156 -4.16 16.50 -0.96
CA HIS A 156 -5.30 16.06 -1.76
C HIS A 156 -6.53 15.83 -0.88
N CYS A 157 -6.36 15.30 0.35
CA CYS A 157 -7.44 15.21 1.33
C CYS A 157 -8.04 16.59 1.66
N VAL A 158 -7.20 17.59 1.92
CA VAL A 158 -7.63 18.95 2.25
C VAL A 158 -8.37 19.60 1.07
N VAL A 159 -7.85 19.44 -0.16
CA VAL A 159 -8.51 19.94 -1.38
C VAL A 159 -9.87 19.27 -1.59
N LEU A 160 -9.96 17.95 -1.48
CA LEU A 160 -11.22 17.21 -1.66
C LEU A 160 -12.25 17.57 -0.59
N PHE A 161 -11.80 17.70 0.66
CA PHE A 161 -12.67 18.15 1.74
C PHE A 161 -13.18 19.57 1.47
N LEU A 162 -12.29 20.52 1.17
CA LEU A 162 -12.70 21.90 0.91
C LEU A 162 -13.60 22.01 -0.33
N ALA A 163 -13.32 21.22 -1.37
CA ALA A 163 -14.19 21.10 -2.54
C ALA A 163 -15.60 20.61 -2.17
N THR A 164 -15.71 19.63 -1.25
CA THR A 164 -17.00 19.16 -0.73
C THR A 164 -17.81 20.30 -0.11
N PHE A 165 -17.15 21.16 0.69
CA PHE A 165 -17.81 22.29 1.36
C PHE A 165 -18.18 23.43 0.41
N ILE A 166 -17.37 23.67 -0.63
CA ILE A 166 -17.55 24.79 -1.57
C ILE A 166 -18.49 24.42 -2.73
N HIS A 167 -18.66 23.13 -3.07
CA HIS A 167 -19.51 22.68 -4.19
C HIS A 167 -21.00 23.06 -4.03
N THR A 168 -21.41 23.53 -2.86
CA THR A 168 -22.75 24.10 -2.63
C THR A 168 -22.95 25.48 -3.27
N GLY A 169 -21.91 26.17 -3.78
CA GLY A 169 -22.00 27.60 -4.15
C GLY A 169 -21.46 28.07 -5.52
N TYR A 170 -20.27 27.67 -6.00
CA TYR A 170 -19.60 28.36 -7.14
C TYR A 170 -18.63 27.49 -7.99
N ASP A 171 -18.36 27.99 -9.20
CA ASP A 171 -17.67 27.45 -10.41
C ASP A 171 -16.63 26.33 -10.28
N HIS A 172 -16.73 25.34 -11.18
CA HIS A 172 -15.75 24.26 -11.43
C HIS A 172 -14.29 24.75 -11.59
N LEU A 173 -14.10 26.01 -11.97
CA LEU A 173 -12.80 26.65 -12.15
C LEU A 173 -12.05 26.84 -10.82
N LEU A 174 -12.75 27.13 -9.72
CA LEU A 174 -12.16 27.19 -8.38
C LEU A 174 -11.70 25.82 -7.89
N PHE A 175 -12.44 24.75 -8.23
CA PHE A 175 -12.06 23.39 -7.90
C PHE A 175 -10.74 22.99 -8.59
N TYR A 176 -10.65 23.18 -9.91
CA TYR A 176 -9.42 22.88 -10.65
C TYR A 176 -8.27 23.80 -10.28
N GLY A 177 -8.54 25.08 -9.97
CA GLY A 177 -7.54 26.03 -9.50
C GLY A 177 -6.95 25.66 -8.14
N LEU A 178 -7.80 25.28 -7.17
CA LEU A 178 -7.36 24.86 -5.85
C LEU A 178 -6.64 23.51 -5.90
N TRP A 179 -7.11 22.59 -6.74
CA TRP A 179 -6.46 21.30 -6.99
C TRP A 179 -5.08 21.49 -7.63
N GLY A 180 -4.95 22.35 -8.63
CA GLY A 180 -3.68 22.65 -9.27
C GLY A 180 -2.70 23.41 -8.35
N PHE A 181 -3.19 24.37 -7.58
CA PHE A 181 -2.32 25.20 -6.72
C PHE A 181 -1.87 24.45 -5.46
N VAL A 182 -2.80 23.82 -4.74
CA VAL A 182 -2.49 23.11 -3.48
C VAL A 182 -1.94 21.71 -3.76
N GLY A 183 -2.50 20.99 -4.75
CA GLY A 183 -1.99 19.69 -5.18
C GLY A 183 -0.64 19.80 -5.92
N GLY A 184 -0.48 20.81 -6.77
CA GLY A 184 0.78 21.08 -7.47
C GLY A 184 1.89 21.59 -6.54
N ALA A 185 1.57 22.47 -5.58
CA ALA A 185 2.56 22.90 -4.58
C ALA A 185 3.04 21.73 -3.70
N ALA A 186 2.18 20.75 -3.42
CA ALA A 186 2.56 19.53 -2.70
C ALA A 186 3.45 18.61 -3.55
N ALA A 187 3.25 18.56 -4.87
CA ALA A 187 4.09 17.79 -5.79
C ALA A 187 5.48 18.41 -5.99
N ILE A 188 5.59 19.74 -5.99
CA ILE A 188 6.88 20.47 -6.10
C ILE A 188 7.83 20.17 -4.93
N ARG A 189 7.29 19.69 -3.80
CA ARG A 189 8.09 19.32 -2.63
C ARG A 189 8.84 17.99 -2.80
N MET A 190 8.33 17.07 -3.63
CA MET A 190 8.96 15.76 -3.87
C MET A 190 10.19 15.88 -4.76
#